data_AF-A0A4S3JQ95-F1
#
_entry.id   AF-A0A4S3JQ95-F1
#
_cell.length_a   1.000
_cell.length_b   1.000
_cell.length_c   1.000
_cell.angle_alpha   90.00
_cell.angle_beta   90.00
_cell.angle_gamma   90.00
#
_symmetry.space_group_name_H-M   'P 1'
#
loop_
_entity.id
_entity.type
_entity.pdbx_description
1 polymer ?
#
loop_
_entity_poly.entity_id
_entity_poly.type
_entity_poly.pdbx_seq_one_letter_code
_entity_poly.pdbx_strand_id
1 'polypeptide(L)'
;MKDIMDYTLSLSKNSRAAFLSKCNWSQPVLRAELVRLRRNFLDKMTEKEKNVETRCVICIEPLKVSAIPASIAASCLAFPAIISRLDAYLIALEACEKLELVVDPGYALEAFTKDSDNTEEHRAQQIHVQRGMGKNYERLEFLGDCFLKMATSISLFTQNPDDDEFDYHVNRMCLICNKNLFNSANKKKLYQYIRSRSFSR
;
A
#
# COMPACT_ATOMS: atom_id res chain seq x y z
N MET A 1 -5.12 42.13 -13.72
CA MET A 1 -4.65 42.12 -12.33
C MET A 1 -5.42 40.98 -11.66
N LYS A 2 -4.75 39.96 -11.10
CA LYS A 2 -5.45 38.79 -10.53
C LYS A 2 -5.90 39.12 -9.11
N ASP A 3 -7.20 39.28 -8.90
CA ASP A 3 -7.79 39.56 -7.59
C ASP A 3 -8.21 38.26 -6.86
N ILE A 4 -8.64 38.36 -5.60
CA ILE A 4 -9.02 37.21 -4.77
C ILE A 4 -10.27 36.50 -5.34
N MET A 5 -11.16 37.24 -6.01
CA MET A 5 -12.35 36.68 -6.65
C MET A 5 -11.96 35.74 -7.79
N ASP A 6 -11.02 36.16 -8.63
CA ASP A 6 -10.46 35.36 -9.71
C ASP A 6 -9.80 34.07 -9.20
N TYR A 7 -9.10 34.11 -8.06
CA TYR A 7 -8.50 32.92 -7.44
C TYR A 7 -9.52 31.97 -6.81
N THR A 8 -10.68 32.48 -6.37
CA THR A 8 -11.74 31.65 -5.78
C THR A 8 -12.56 30.91 -6.86
N LEU A 9 -12.58 31.43 -8.09
CA LEU A 9 -13.44 30.97 -9.18
C LEU A 9 -12.84 29.81 -10.00
N SER A 10 -13.49 28.63 -9.92
CA SER A 10 -13.20 27.47 -10.79
C SER A 10 -14.06 27.40 -12.07
N LEU A 11 -14.77 28.48 -12.41
CA LEU A 11 -15.69 28.52 -13.57
C LEU A 11 -14.97 28.49 -14.93
N SER A 12 -15.68 28.05 -15.98
CA SER A 12 -15.20 28.10 -17.36
C SER A 12 -15.12 29.55 -17.86
N LYS A 13 -14.38 29.82 -18.95
CA LYS A 13 -14.12 31.19 -19.43
C LYS A 13 -15.39 32.02 -19.63
N ASN A 14 -16.41 31.46 -20.28
CA ASN A 14 -17.66 32.17 -20.59
C ASN A 14 -18.53 32.38 -19.33
N SER A 15 -18.61 31.37 -18.46
CA SER A 15 -19.37 31.47 -17.21
C SER A 15 -18.70 32.41 -16.20
N ARG A 16 -17.36 32.45 -16.18
CA ARG A 16 -16.57 33.41 -15.39
C ARG A 16 -16.89 34.85 -15.78
N ALA A 17 -16.87 35.20 -17.07
CA ALA A 17 -17.17 36.55 -17.52
C ALA A 17 -18.60 37.00 -17.14
N ALA A 18 -19.58 36.10 -17.27
CA ALA A 18 -20.96 36.37 -16.89
C ALA A 18 -21.17 36.50 -15.37
N PHE A 19 -20.37 35.77 -14.56
CA PHE A 19 -20.41 35.89 -13.10
C PHE A 19 -19.75 37.20 -12.63
N LEU A 20 -18.56 37.51 -13.14
CA LEU A 20 -17.80 38.70 -12.72
C LEU A 20 -18.51 40.03 -13.06
N SER A 21 -19.37 40.04 -14.08
CA SER A 21 -20.18 41.23 -14.40
C SER A 21 -21.35 41.46 -13.45
N LYS A 22 -21.73 40.45 -12.66
CA LYS A 22 -22.89 40.49 -11.75
C LYS A 22 -22.53 40.34 -10.27
N CYS A 23 -21.30 39.91 -9.96
CA CYS A 23 -20.90 39.64 -8.59
C CYS A 23 -20.79 40.92 -7.76
N ASN A 24 -20.92 40.77 -6.45
CA ASN A 24 -20.77 41.88 -5.51
C ASN A 24 -19.29 42.07 -5.14
N TRP A 25 -18.66 43.09 -5.71
CA TRP A 25 -17.27 43.45 -5.42
C TRP A 25 -17.03 44.03 -4.02
N SER A 26 -18.08 44.44 -3.31
CA SER A 26 -18.01 44.96 -1.93
C SER A 26 -18.15 43.89 -0.85
N GLN A 27 -18.28 42.61 -1.23
CA GLN A 27 -18.45 41.52 -0.27
C GLN A 27 -17.25 41.34 0.65
N PRO A 28 -17.45 40.86 1.89
CA PRO A 28 -16.33 40.55 2.77
C PRO A 28 -15.50 39.39 2.22
N VAL A 29 -14.18 39.50 2.37
CA VAL A 29 -13.25 38.40 2.13
C VAL A 29 -13.09 37.63 3.43
N LEU A 30 -13.30 36.31 3.38
CA LEU A 30 -13.13 35.47 4.55
C LEU A 30 -11.75 34.81 4.54
N ARG A 31 -11.16 34.69 5.73
CA ARG A 31 -10.03 33.80 5.96
C ARG A 31 -10.56 32.39 6.19
N ALA A 32 -10.03 31.42 5.46
CA ALA A 32 -10.40 30.03 5.56
C ALA A 32 -9.16 29.15 5.75
N GLU A 33 -9.40 27.91 6.14
CA GLU A 33 -8.39 26.86 6.21
C GLU A 33 -8.78 25.72 5.26
N LEU A 34 -7.89 25.41 4.32
CA LEU A 34 -8.08 24.33 3.38
C LEU A 34 -7.88 22.98 4.08
N VAL A 35 -8.89 22.11 4.00
CA VAL A 35 -8.76 20.71 4.41
C VAL A 35 -7.71 20.04 3.53
N ARG A 36 -6.63 19.54 4.15
CA ARG A 36 -5.57 18.83 3.43
C ARG A 36 -6.14 17.56 2.80
N LEU A 37 -6.10 17.49 1.47
CA LEU A 37 -6.47 16.31 0.71
C LEU A 37 -5.35 15.26 0.79
N ARG A 38 -5.25 14.58 1.93
CA ARG A 38 -4.36 13.44 2.07
C ARG A 38 -4.98 12.24 1.36
N ARG A 39 -4.22 11.64 0.44
CA ARG A 39 -4.72 10.53 -0.38
C ARG A 39 -4.33 9.16 0.15
N ASN A 40 -3.15 9.03 0.77
CA ASN A 40 -2.68 7.78 1.35
C ASN A 40 -2.46 7.92 2.87
N PHE A 41 -3.37 7.32 3.65
CA PHE A 41 -3.28 7.25 5.11
C PHE A 41 -2.53 6.01 5.64
N LEU A 42 -2.11 5.10 4.75
CA LEU A 42 -1.33 3.92 5.11
C LEU A 42 0.18 4.20 5.18
N ASP A 43 0.63 5.32 4.62
CA ASP A 43 2.03 5.77 4.69
C ASP A 43 2.23 6.83 5.78
N LYS A 44 3.47 7.27 6.03
CA LYS A 44 3.77 8.49 6.78
C LYS A 44 3.71 9.70 5.85
N MET A 45 3.32 10.84 6.42
CA MET A 45 3.26 12.10 5.68
C MET A 45 4.67 12.56 5.29
N THR A 46 4.85 12.93 4.03
CA THR A 46 6.11 13.49 3.53
C THR A 46 6.31 14.92 4.03
N GLU A 47 7.56 15.38 4.12
CA GLU A 47 7.86 16.77 4.52
C GLU A 47 7.23 17.79 3.56
N LYS A 48 7.12 17.47 2.27
CA LYS A 48 6.41 18.30 1.29
C LYS A 48 4.95 18.48 1.66
N GLU A 49 4.26 17.41 2.04
CA GLU A 49 2.86 17.47 2.45
C GLU A 49 2.68 18.23 3.77
N LYS A 50 3.61 18.07 4.72
CA LYS A 50 3.54 18.78 6.02
C LYS A 50 3.64 20.30 5.86
N ASN A 51 4.47 20.75 4.92
CA ASN A 51 4.81 22.15 4.71
C ASN A 51 3.82 22.91 3.79
N VAL A 52 2.75 22.26 3.33
CA VAL A 52 1.72 22.94 2.52
C VAL A 52 0.95 23.93 3.40
N GLU A 53 1.01 25.21 3.03
CA GLU A 53 0.22 26.27 3.66
C GLU A 53 -1.28 26.01 3.42
N THR A 54 -2.05 25.95 4.50
CA THR A 54 -3.49 25.67 4.47
C THR A 54 -4.32 26.94 4.60
N ARG A 55 -3.73 28.04 5.06
CA ARG A 55 -4.46 29.30 5.25
C ARG A 55 -4.67 29.95 3.89
N CYS A 56 -5.93 30.24 3.57
CA CYS A 56 -6.31 30.93 2.35
C CYS A 56 -7.33 32.02 2.65
N VAL A 57 -7.58 32.85 1.64
CA VAL A 57 -8.64 33.86 1.64
C VAL A 57 -9.59 33.56 0.49
N ILE A 58 -10.89 33.67 0.74
CA ILE A 58 -11.93 33.28 -0.21
C ILE A 58 -13.05 34.33 -0.27
N CYS A 59 -13.67 34.45 -1.43
CA CYS A 59 -14.95 35.13 -1.60
C CYS A 59 -16.10 34.10 -1.51
N ILE A 60 -17.19 34.43 -0.82
CA ILE A 60 -18.24 33.44 -0.51
C ILE A 60 -19.20 33.25 -1.69
N GLU A 61 -19.51 34.33 -2.41
CA GLU A 61 -20.51 34.32 -3.48
C GLU A 61 -20.32 33.24 -4.56
N PRO A 62 -19.09 32.93 -5.04
CA PRO A 62 -18.89 31.83 -6.00
C PRO A 62 -18.91 30.42 -5.38
N LEU A 63 -18.99 30.31 -4.05
CA LEU A 63 -18.87 29.05 -3.32
C LEU A 63 -20.23 28.53 -2.87
N LYS A 64 -20.30 27.22 -2.63
CA LYS A 64 -21.48 26.56 -2.10
C LYS A 64 -21.16 25.98 -0.72
N VAL A 65 -22.04 26.23 0.25
CA VAL A 65 -21.95 25.61 1.57
C VAL A 65 -22.32 24.14 1.45
N SER A 66 -21.42 23.27 1.91
CA SER A 66 -21.65 21.83 1.95
C SER A 66 -22.73 21.49 2.98
N ALA A 67 -23.62 20.55 2.63
CA ALA A 67 -24.53 19.95 3.60
C ALA A 67 -23.82 18.99 4.57
N ILE A 68 -22.63 18.50 4.17
CA ILE A 68 -21.79 17.62 4.98
C ILE A 68 -20.80 18.47 5.79
N PRO A 69 -20.77 18.35 7.12
CA PRO A 69 -19.78 18.99 7.97
C PRO A 69 -18.34 18.63 7.56
N ALA A 70 -17.44 19.60 7.68
CA ALA A 70 -16.03 19.42 7.31
C ALA A 70 -15.35 18.26 8.05
N SER A 71 -15.68 18.05 9.33
CA SER A 71 -15.15 16.93 10.12
C SER A 71 -15.53 15.58 9.53
N ILE A 72 -16.79 15.40 9.14
CA ILE A 72 -17.28 14.15 8.52
C ILE A 72 -16.61 13.95 7.16
N ALA A 73 -16.58 14.99 6.32
CA ALA A 73 -15.93 14.92 5.02
C ALA A 73 -14.44 14.55 5.15
N ALA A 74 -13.74 15.12 6.14
CA ALA A 74 -12.35 14.81 6.43
C ALA A 74 -12.15 13.37 6.90
N SER A 75 -13.02 12.85 7.78
CA SER A 75 -12.98 11.44 8.21
C SER A 75 -13.18 10.47 7.03
N CYS A 76 -14.05 10.82 6.08
CA CYS A 76 -14.27 10.03 4.87
C CYS A 76 -13.01 9.91 3.98
N LEU A 77 -12.01 10.78 4.12
CA LEU A 77 -10.75 10.65 3.38
C LEU A 77 -9.93 9.43 3.81
N ALA A 78 -10.16 8.89 5.02
CA ALA A 78 -9.48 7.69 5.50
C ALA A 78 -10.09 6.38 4.97
N PHE A 79 -11.35 6.40 4.52
CA PHE A 79 -12.10 5.19 4.12
C PHE A 79 -11.39 4.38 3.02
N PRO A 80 -10.87 4.98 1.93
CA PRO A 80 -10.17 4.23 0.90
C PRO A 80 -8.95 3.46 1.43
N ALA A 81 -8.21 4.06 2.37
CA ALA A 81 -7.06 3.42 3.00
C ALA A 81 -7.51 2.26 3.91
N ILE A 82 -8.57 2.45 4.70
CA ILE A 82 -9.14 1.40 5.56
C ILE A 82 -9.63 0.22 4.71
N ILE A 83 -10.43 0.47 3.67
CA ILE A 83 -10.97 -0.56 2.79
C ILE A 83 -9.84 -1.31 2.09
N SER A 84 -8.84 -0.59 1.54
CA SER A 84 -7.68 -1.23 0.92
C SER A 84 -6.90 -2.12 1.88
N ARG A 85 -6.79 -1.74 3.15
CA ARG A 85 -6.12 -2.57 4.16
C ARG A 85 -6.95 -3.79 4.56
N LEU A 86 -8.26 -3.62 4.72
CA LEU A 86 -9.18 -4.74 5.00
C LEU A 86 -9.15 -5.77 3.88
N ASP A 87 -9.22 -5.32 2.63
CA ASP A 87 -9.13 -6.17 1.45
C ASP A 87 -7.83 -6.98 1.43
N ALA A 88 -6.69 -6.33 1.71
CA ALA A 88 -5.40 -7.01 1.79
C ALA A 88 -5.36 -8.09 2.90
N TYR A 89 -5.95 -7.83 4.07
CA TYR A 89 -6.05 -8.83 5.13
C TYR A 89 -6.94 -10.02 4.72
N LEU A 90 -8.10 -9.76 4.12
CA LEU A 90 -9.03 -10.80 3.71
C LEU A 90 -8.40 -11.73 2.66
N ILE A 91 -7.70 -11.15 1.67
CA ILE A 91 -6.96 -11.91 0.66
C ILE A 91 -5.89 -12.80 1.30
N ALA A 92 -5.12 -12.27 2.27
CA ALA A 92 -4.07 -13.04 2.94
C ALA A 92 -4.66 -14.18 3.79
N LEU A 93 -5.78 -13.94 4.47
CA LEU A 93 -6.47 -14.95 5.28
C LEU A 93 -7.08 -16.05 4.41
N GLU A 94 -7.67 -15.71 3.26
CA GLU A 94 -8.17 -16.69 2.29
C GLU A 94 -7.04 -17.61 1.79
N ALA A 95 -5.85 -17.05 1.58
CA ALA A 95 -4.67 -17.83 1.22
C ALA A 95 -4.25 -18.81 2.34
N CYS A 96 -4.27 -18.35 3.59
CA CYS A 96 -4.00 -19.19 4.75
C CYS A 96 -5.03 -20.32 4.89
N GLU A 97 -6.32 -20.02 4.71
CA GLU A 97 -7.40 -21.02 4.75
C GLU A 97 -7.20 -22.09 3.67
N LYS A 98 -6.89 -21.70 2.44
CA LYS A 98 -6.59 -22.62 1.33
C LYS A 98 -5.35 -23.49 1.59
N LEU A 99 -4.41 -23.01 2.39
CA LEU A 99 -3.22 -23.75 2.82
C LEU A 99 -3.46 -24.56 4.10
N GLU A 100 -4.67 -24.48 4.68
CA GLU A 100 -5.02 -25.10 5.96
C GLU A 100 -4.12 -24.61 7.11
N LEU A 101 -3.74 -23.33 7.08
CA LEU A 101 -2.88 -22.69 8.07
C LEU A 101 -3.68 -21.73 8.95
N VAL A 102 -3.49 -21.84 10.27
CA VAL A 102 -4.02 -20.89 11.25
C VAL A 102 -2.90 -19.91 11.61
N VAL A 103 -3.01 -18.68 11.11
CA VAL A 103 -1.98 -17.63 11.28
C VAL A 103 -2.67 -16.33 11.72
N ASP A 104 -2.02 -15.60 12.61
CA ASP A 104 -2.47 -14.24 12.96
C ASP A 104 -2.55 -13.35 11.70
N PRO A 105 -3.61 -12.54 11.51
CA PRO A 105 -3.79 -11.72 10.31
C PRO A 105 -2.59 -10.82 10.00
N GLY A 106 -1.90 -10.31 11.02
CA GLY A 106 -0.70 -9.49 10.86
C GLY A 106 0.43 -10.24 10.17
N TYR A 107 0.73 -11.45 10.63
CA TYR A 107 1.75 -12.32 10.03
C TYR A 107 1.31 -12.87 8.68
N ALA A 108 0.04 -13.19 8.50
CA ALA A 108 -0.50 -13.60 7.20
C ALA A 108 -0.26 -12.50 6.15
N LEU A 109 -0.66 -11.26 6.45
CA LEU A 109 -0.43 -10.15 5.53
C LEU A 109 1.06 -9.89 5.29
N GLU A 110 1.90 -9.93 6.33
CA GLU A 110 3.35 -9.78 6.21
C GLU A 110 3.95 -10.84 5.27
N ALA A 111 3.55 -12.11 5.41
CA ALA A 111 4.03 -13.22 4.58
C ALA A 111 3.65 -13.08 3.09
N PHE A 112 2.55 -12.41 2.78
CA PHE A 112 2.09 -12.18 1.41
C PHE A 112 2.49 -10.79 0.85
N THR A 113 3.22 -9.96 1.58
CA THR A 113 3.53 -8.58 1.17
C THR A 113 5.00 -8.39 0.78
N LYS A 114 5.22 -7.93 -0.46
CA LYS A 114 6.53 -7.47 -0.94
C LYS A 114 6.50 -5.97 -1.16
N ASP A 115 7.39 -5.22 -0.50
CA ASP A 115 7.42 -3.75 -0.54
C ASP A 115 8.50 -3.18 -1.48
N SER A 116 9.23 -4.03 -2.21
CA SER A 116 10.23 -3.59 -3.18
C SER A 116 10.23 -4.47 -4.43
N ASP A 117 10.55 -3.84 -5.56
CA ASP A 117 10.68 -4.51 -6.87
C ASP A 117 12.09 -5.03 -7.13
N ASN A 118 12.94 -5.17 -6.09
CA ASN A 118 14.33 -5.57 -6.26
C ASN A 118 14.42 -6.92 -7.01
N THR A 119 14.86 -6.83 -8.26
CA THR A 119 15.37 -7.94 -9.06
C THR A 119 16.77 -8.29 -8.52
N GLU A 120 16.85 -9.39 -7.77
CA GLU A 120 18.03 -10.25 -7.62
C GLU A 120 19.31 -9.70 -6.92
N GLU A 121 19.47 -8.41 -6.62
CA GLU A 121 20.68 -7.90 -5.95
C GLU A 121 20.47 -7.57 -4.45
N HIS A 122 20.75 -8.55 -3.59
CA HIS A 122 20.66 -8.49 -2.12
C HIS A 122 21.59 -7.47 -1.42
N ARG A 123 22.25 -6.54 -2.14
CA ARG A 123 23.16 -5.54 -1.54
C ARG A 123 23.06 -4.12 -2.12
N ALA A 124 22.30 -3.91 -3.18
CA ALA A 124 22.07 -2.56 -3.71
C ALA A 124 20.89 -1.91 -2.97
N GLN A 125 20.96 -0.58 -2.78
CA GLN A 125 19.90 0.25 -2.22
C GLN A 125 18.54 -0.18 -2.81
N GLN A 126 17.53 -0.44 -1.96
CA GLN A 126 16.19 -0.85 -2.40
C GLN A 126 15.66 0.10 -3.47
N ILE A 127 15.61 -0.40 -4.70
CA ILE A 127 15.14 0.34 -5.86
C ILE A 127 13.61 0.23 -5.81
N HIS A 128 12.90 1.37 -5.76
CA HIS A 128 11.42 1.44 -5.73
C HIS A 128 10.73 0.85 -4.47
N VAL A 129 11.07 1.36 -3.28
CA VAL A 129 10.29 1.08 -2.06
C VAL A 129 8.86 1.58 -2.23
N GLN A 130 7.91 0.65 -2.21
CA GLN A 130 6.49 0.90 -2.29
C GLN A 130 5.94 1.23 -0.90
N ARG A 131 5.72 2.52 -0.64
CA ARG A 131 5.35 3.00 0.69
C ARG A 131 3.92 2.65 1.08
N GLY A 132 3.68 2.52 2.38
CA GLY A 132 2.36 2.23 2.94
C GLY A 132 1.89 0.77 2.80
N MET A 133 2.75 -0.13 2.32
CA MET A 133 2.44 -1.57 2.21
C MET A 133 2.47 -2.30 3.55
N GLY A 134 3.23 -1.82 4.52
CA GLY A 134 3.38 -2.45 5.84
C GLY A 134 4.75 -3.09 5.99
N LYS A 135 4.84 -4.14 6.79
CA LYS A 135 6.04 -4.96 6.91
C LYS A 135 6.16 -5.88 5.68
N ASN A 136 7.37 -6.16 5.25
CA ASN A 136 7.65 -7.06 4.14
C ASN A 136 7.98 -8.48 4.60
N TYR A 137 7.89 -9.44 3.68
CA TYR A 137 8.09 -10.85 4.00
C TYR A 137 9.56 -11.25 4.21
N GLU A 138 10.56 -10.39 3.97
CA GLU A 138 11.98 -10.77 3.85
C GLU A 138 12.51 -11.54 5.08
N ARG A 139 12.08 -11.14 6.28
CA ARG A 139 12.45 -11.83 7.53
C ARG A 139 11.79 -13.20 7.67
N LEU A 140 10.55 -13.33 7.19
CA LEU A 140 9.82 -14.59 7.17
C LEU A 140 10.37 -15.54 6.11
N GLU A 141 10.80 -15.01 4.96
CA GLU A 141 11.53 -15.77 3.94
C GLU A 141 12.82 -16.33 4.53
N PHE A 142 13.65 -15.50 5.18
CA PHE A 142 14.87 -15.98 5.84
C PHE A 142 14.60 -17.12 6.84
N LEU A 143 13.58 -16.95 7.69
CA LEU A 143 13.18 -17.99 8.65
C LEU A 143 12.69 -19.26 7.95
N GLY A 144 11.87 -19.12 6.91
CA GLY A 144 11.34 -20.22 6.11
C GLY A 144 12.45 -21.01 5.42
N ASP A 145 13.48 -20.31 4.93
CA ASP A 145 14.65 -20.90 4.28
C ASP A 145 15.46 -21.78 5.26
N CYS A 146 15.72 -21.27 6.46
CA CYS A 146 16.37 -22.02 7.53
C CYS A 146 15.54 -23.25 7.95
N PHE A 147 14.24 -23.06 8.16
CA PHE A 147 13.33 -24.14 8.54
C PHE A 147 13.28 -25.23 7.48
N LEU A 148 13.10 -24.86 6.21
CA LEU A 148 12.97 -25.81 5.11
C LEU A 148 14.27 -26.61 4.92
N LYS A 149 15.43 -25.98 5.01
CA LYS A 149 16.74 -26.65 4.96
C LYS A 149 16.88 -27.69 6.08
N MET A 150 16.49 -27.32 7.30
CA MET A 150 16.56 -28.23 8.45
C MET A 150 15.58 -29.39 8.31
N ALA A 151 14.30 -29.11 8.05
CA ALA A 151 13.25 -30.11 7.94
C ALA A 151 13.53 -31.12 6.82
N THR A 152 13.99 -30.65 5.66
CA THR A 152 14.36 -31.54 4.54
C THR A 152 15.59 -32.38 4.86
N SER A 153 16.58 -31.83 5.55
CA SER A 153 17.75 -32.60 5.99
C SER A 153 17.35 -33.73 6.95
N ILE A 154 16.51 -33.44 7.94
CA ILE A 154 16.00 -34.45 8.88
C ILE A 154 15.19 -35.52 8.13
N SER A 155 14.27 -35.08 7.25
CA SER A 155 13.42 -36.00 6.49
C SER A 155 14.24 -36.96 5.62
N LEU A 156 15.24 -36.46 4.88
CA LEU A 156 16.09 -37.30 4.03
C LEU A 156 16.90 -38.30 4.86
N PHE A 157 17.53 -37.83 5.95
CA PHE A 157 18.30 -38.70 6.86
C PHE A 157 17.43 -39.82 7.46
N THR A 158 16.16 -39.53 7.77
CA THR A 158 15.26 -40.55 8.31
C THR A 158 14.69 -41.51 7.26
N GLN A 159 14.48 -41.06 6.03
CA GLN A 159 13.84 -41.85 4.98
C GLN A 159 14.82 -42.72 4.20
N ASN A 160 16.06 -42.25 4.04
CA ASN A 160 17.09 -42.90 3.25
C ASN A 160 18.35 -43.14 4.09
N PRO A 161 18.31 -43.94 5.17
CA PRO A 161 19.43 -44.05 6.11
C PRO A 161 20.73 -44.60 5.51
N ASP A 162 20.63 -45.27 4.36
CA ASP A 162 21.76 -45.87 3.64
C ASP A 162 22.41 -44.90 2.62
N ASP A 163 21.83 -43.70 2.39
CA ASP A 163 22.41 -42.67 1.52
C ASP A 163 23.70 -42.10 2.15
N ASP A 164 24.63 -41.68 1.31
CA ASP A 164 25.83 -40.97 1.74
C ASP A 164 25.62 -39.43 1.76
N GLU A 165 26.63 -38.68 2.23
CA GLU A 165 26.56 -37.21 2.31
C GLU A 165 26.33 -36.55 0.94
N PHE A 166 26.87 -37.14 -0.13
CA PHE A 166 26.69 -36.60 -1.47
C PHE A 166 25.23 -36.77 -1.93
N ASP A 167 24.65 -37.95 -1.70
CA ASP A 167 23.25 -38.24 -2.01
C ASP A 167 22.31 -37.33 -1.23
N TYR A 168 22.52 -37.18 0.09
CA TYR A 168 21.74 -36.24 0.90
C TYR A 168 21.84 -34.81 0.40
N HIS A 169 23.04 -34.35 0.04
CA HIS A 169 23.25 -33.01 -0.48
C HIS A 169 22.48 -32.77 -1.79
N VAL A 170 22.61 -33.69 -2.76
CA VAL A 170 21.96 -33.57 -4.08
C VAL A 170 20.44 -33.64 -3.93
N ASN A 171 19.93 -34.61 -3.16
CA ASN A 171 18.49 -34.77 -2.92
C ASN A 171 17.90 -33.53 -2.25
N ARG A 172 18.56 -33.01 -1.21
CA ARG A 172 18.13 -31.77 -0.55
C ARG A 172 18.11 -30.61 -1.52
N MET A 173 19.17 -30.41 -2.30
CA MET A 173 19.27 -29.32 -3.27
C MET A 173 18.12 -29.37 -4.29
N CYS A 174 17.81 -30.55 -4.83
CA CYS A 174 16.70 -30.73 -5.77
C CYS A 174 15.34 -30.38 -5.14
N LEU A 175 15.11 -30.79 -3.88
CA LEU A 175 13.85 -30.53 -3.18
C LEU A 175 13.63 -29.05 -2.86
N ILE A 176 14.66 -28.35 -2.40
CA ILE A 176 14.52 -26.96 -1.90
C ILE A 176 14.95 -25.89 -2.91
N CYS A 177 15.36 -26.26 -4.12
CA CYS A 177 15.75 -25.26 -5.13
C CYS A 177 14.56 -24.35 -5.50
N ASN A 178 14.86 -23.07 -5.78
CA ASN A 178 13.85 -22.06 -6.14
C ASN A 178 12.93 -22.50 -7.29
N LYS A 179 13.46 -23.26 -8.26
CA LYS A 179 12.65 -23.81 -9.35
C LYS A 179 11.57 -24.76 -8.84
N ASN A 180 11.90 -25.65 -7.91
CA ASN A 180 10.92 -26.58 -7.35
C ASN A 180 9.92 -25.86 -6.42
N LEU A 181 10.41 -24.90 -5.61
CA LEU A 181 9.55 -24.07 -4.75
C LEU A 181 8.57 -23.22 -5.56
N PHE A 182 9.04 -22.59 -6.64
CA PHE A 182 8.20 -21.84 -7.57
C PHE A 182 7.12 -22.72 -8.20
N ASN A 183 7.49 -23.91 -8.68
CA ASN A 183 6.52 -24.85 -9.25
C ASN A 183 5.46 -25.29 -8.22
N SER A 184 5.89 -25.52 -6.97
CA SER A 184 4.98 -25.87 -5.86
C SER A 184 4.03 -24.72 -5.51
N ALA A 185 4.56 -23.50 -5.44
CA ALA A 185 3.77 -22.28 -5.22
C ALA A 185 2.77 -22.03 -6.37
N ASN A 186 3.18 -22.28 -7.62
CA ASN A 186 2.34 -22.12 -8.80
C ASN A 186 1.20 -23.16 -8.83
N LYS A 187 1.47 -24.42 -8.47
CA LYS A 187 0.43 -25.46 -8.30
C LYS A 187 -0.62 -25.06 -7.27
N LYS A 188 -0.19 -24.41 -6.17
CA LYS A 188 -1.07 -23.88 -5.12
C LYS A 188 -1.71 -22.52 -5.48
N LYS A 189 -1.31 -21.92 -6.61
CA LYS A 189 -1.73 -20.60 -7.11
C LYS A 189 -1.49 -19.48 -6.10
N LEU A 190 -0.38 -19.52 -5.37
CA LEU A 190 -0.08 -18.51 -4.33
C LEU A 190 0.05 -17.09 -4.88
N TYR A 191 0.44 -16.96 -6.15
CA TYR A 191 0.57 -15.66 -6.84
C TYR A 191 -0.73 -14.84 -6.84
N GLN A 192 -1.91 -15.47 -6.68
CA GLN A 192 -3.19 -14.77 -6.64
C GLN A 192 -3.37 -13.92 -5.38
N TYR A 193 -2.65 -14.26 -4.31
CA TYR A 193 -2.80 -13.64 -2.99
C TYR A 193 -1.66 -12.67 -2.64
N ILE A 194 -0.60 -12.62 -3.45
CA ILE A 194 0.56 -11.77 -3.22
C ILE A 194 0.20 -10.29 -3.36
N ARG A 195 0.65 -9.49 -2.39
CA ARG A 195 0.56 -8.02 -2.39
C ARG A 195 1.89 -7.41 -2.79
N SER A 196 1.99 -7.05 -4.07
CA SER A 196 3.16 -6.39 -4.68
C SER A 196 2.89 -4.94 -5.11
N ARG A 197 1.73 -4.38 -4.76
CA ARG A 197 1.36 -3.01 -5.13
C ARG A 197 0.92 -2.21 -3.91
N SER A 198 1.48 -1.01 -3.78
CA SER A 198 1.11 0.00 -2.81
C SER A 198 -0.24 0.63 -3.14
N PHE A 199 -0.89 1.13 -2.10
CA PHE A 199 -2.11 1.90 -2.22
C PHE A 199 -1.81 3.26 -2.87
N SER A 200 -2.44 3.52 -4.02
CA SER A 200 -2.35 4.78 -4.77
C SER A 200 -3.75 5.24 -5.15
N ARG A 201 -4.01 6.55 -5.03
CA ARG A 201 -5.32 7.19 -5.29
C ARG A 201 -5.19 8.46 -6.12
#